data_AF-A0A9X1L3Y7-F1
#
_entry.id   AF-A0A9X1L3Y7-F1
#
_cell.length_a   1.000
_cell.length_b   1.000
_cell.length_c   1.000
_cell.angle_alpha   90.00
_cell.angle_beta   90.00
_cell.angle_gamma   90.00
#
_symmetry.space_group_name_H-M   'P 1'
#
loop_
_entity.id
_entity.type
_entity.pdbx_description
1 polymer ?
#
loop_
_entity_poly.entity_id
_entity_poly.type
_entity_poly.pdbx_seq_one_letter_code
_entity_poly.pdbx_strand_id
1 'polypeptide(L)'
;MKNNSILYVLLFFLIIVNGFFIFNYLSGDKLPEFIEPKSPQQFIGERLGFNDAQKAKLAKLEESHHKELRKIGDDTKFLKDKLFNKLSDKTISQTEIDSITKIIGENEAISSKKIFYYFKEIEAICNSEEQRKVFRNIIQDAIGKPKLRGMPPNAHRPPPNGREGRMPPPEHQ
;
A
#
# COMPACT_ATOMS: atom_id res chain seq x y z
N MET A 1 18.96 64.38 -13.58
CA MET A 1 17.67 63.77 -13.17
C MET A 1 17.84 62.27 -13.31
N LYS A 2 17.85 61.53 -12.19
CA LYS A 2 18.26 60.12 -12.16
C LYS A 2 17.19 59.28 -12.84
N ASN A 3 17.57 58.53 -13.88
CA ASN A 3 16.64 57.81 -14.73
C ASN A 3 16.01 56.66 -13.92
N ASN A 4 14.81 56.88 -13.38
CA ASN A 4 14.01 55.85 -12.72
C ASN A 4 13.57 54.74 -13.69
N SER A 5 13.98 54.82 -14.96
CA SER A 5 13.77 53.80 -16.00
C SER A 5 14.18 52.41 -15.55
N ILE A 6 15.25 52.27 -14.77
CA ILE A 6 15.66 50.97 -14.19
C ILE A 6 14.64 50.43 -13.19
N LEU A 7 14.08 51.29 -12.33
CA LEU A 7 13.04 50.91 -11.37
C LEU A 7 11.75 50.54 -12.11
N TYR A 8 11.38 51.27 -13.15
CA TYR A 8 10.21 50.95 -13.97
C TYR A 8 10.40 49.64 -14.76
N VAL A 9 11.59 49.37 -15.29
CA VAL A 9 11.91 48.10 -15.95
C VAL A 9 11.86 46.93 -14.96
N LEU A 10 12.41 47.10 -13.75
CA LEU A 10 12.36 46.09 -12.70
C LEU A 10 10.92 45.81 -12.24
N LEU A 11 10.12 46.85 -12.07
CA LEU A 11 8.72 46.74 -11.68
C LEU A 11 7.90 46.02 -12.76
N PHE A 12 8.11 46.37 -14.03
CA PHE A 12 7.44 45.72 -15.16
C PHE A 12 7.84 44.25 -15.29
N PHE A 13 9.13 43.93 -15.11
CA PHE A 13 9.61 42.55 -15.06
C PHE A 13 8.95 41.76 -13.93
N LEU A 14 8.84 42.34 -12.73
CA LEU A 14 8.20 41.68 -11.60
C LEU A 14 6.71 41.39 -11.85
N ILE A 15 6.00 42.31 -12.51
CA ILE A 15 4.59 42.12 -12.88
C ILE A 15 4.46 41.02 -13.93
N ILE A 16 5.32 40.97 -14.95
CA ILE A 16 5.28 39.93 -15.98
C ILE A 16 5.61 38.55 -15.38
N VAL A 17 6.64 38.44 -14.55
CA VAL A 17 7.05 37.16 -13.95
C VAL A 17 5.95 36.62 -13.03
N ASN A 18 5.38 37.47 -12.16
CA ASN A 18 4.27 37.04 -11.31
C ASN A 18 3.00 36.74 -12.12
N GLY A 19 2.70 37.54 -13.14
CA GLY A 19 1.59 37.29 -14.07
C GLY A 19 1.76 35.98 -14.83
N PHE A 20 2.99 35.65 -15.25
CA PHE A 20 3.32 34.38 -15.90
C PHE A 20 3.15 33.21 -14.94
N PHE A 21 3.57 33.32 -13.67
CA PHE A 21 3.32 32.27 -12.68
C PHE A 21 1.82 32.05 -12.44
N ILE A 22 1.05 33.13 -12.30
CA ILE A 22 -0.41 33.06 -12.12
C ILE A 22 -1.06 32.44 -13.36
N PHE A 23 -0.70 32.89 -14.56
CA PHE A 23 -1.23 32.33 -15.81
C PHE A 23 -0.84 30.86 -15.99
N ASN A 24 0.40 30.46 -15.71
CA ASN A 24 0.83 29.07 -15.77
C ASN A 24 0.08 28.20 -14.74
N TYR A 25 -0.17 28.74 -13.54
CA TYR A 25 -0.89 28.04 -12.48
C TYR A 25 -2.40 27.94 -12.73
N LEU A 26 -3.03 28.94 -13.37
CA LEU A 26 -4.45 28.94 -13.73
C LEU A 26 -4.75 28.30 -15.10
N SER A 27 -3.81 28.35 -16.04
CA SER A 27 -3.89 27.71 -17.36
C SER A 27 -3.23 26.33 -17.40
N GLY A 28 -2.89 25.79 -16.23
CA GLY A 28 -2.49 24.40 -16.04
C GLY A 28 -3.67 23.45 -16.25
N ASP A 29 -4.17 23.39 -17.48
CA ASP A 29 -4.95 22.23 -17.91
C ASP A 29 -4.08 21.00 -17.72
N LYS A 30 -4.58 20.12 -16.86
CA LYS A 30 -3.98 18.86 -16.40
C LYS A 30 -2.93 19.05 -15.29
N LEU A 31 -3.43 19.20 -14.05
CA LEU A 31 -2.90 18.34 -12.98
C LEU A 31 -2.61 16.97 -13.61
N PRO A 32 -1.41 16.36 -13.45
CA PRO A 32 -1.22 14.99 -13.88
C PRO A 32 -2.40 14.24 -13.30
N GLU A 33 -3.23 13.69 -14.19
CA GLU A 33 -4.39 12.88 -13.83
C GLU A 33 -3.91 12.06 -12.64
N PHE A 34 -4.49 12.31 -11.46
CA PHE A 34 -4.17 11.47 -10.30
C PHE A 34 -4.44 10.08 -10.83
N ILE A 35 -3.39 9.35 -11.16
CA ILE A 35 -3.51 7.97 -11.59
C ILE A 35 -4.07 7.37 -10.32
N GLU A 36 -5.40 7.20 -10.28
CA GLU A 36 -6.05 6.53 -9.18
C GLU A 36 -5.23 5.26 -9.01
N PRO A 37 -4.68 5.03 -7.80
CA PRO A 37 -3.81 3.89 -7.60
C PRO A 37 -4.62 2.68 -8.03
N LYS A 38 -4.23 2.09 -9.18
CA LYS A 38 -5.01 1.04 -9.83
C LYS A 38 -5.33 0.02 -8.76
N SER A 39 -6.61 -0.26 -8.55
CA SER A 39 -6.98 -1.20 -7.53
C SER A 39 -6.30 -2.54 -7.84
N PRO A 40 -5.94 -3.34 -6.84
CA PRO A 40 -5.41 -4.67 -7.08
C PRO A 40 -6.29 -5.51 -8.04
N GLN A 41 -7.63 -5.33 -8.05
CA GLN A 41 -8.51 -5.93 -9.09
C GLN A 41 -8.12 -5.46 -10.49
N GLN A 42 -8.00 -4.14 -10.71
CA GLN A 42 -7.75 -3.58 -12.02
C GLN A 42 -6.40 -4.08 -12.56
N PHE A 43 -5.38 -4.16 -11.69
CA PHE A 43 -4.10 -4.74 -12.04
C PHE A 43 -4.21 -6.21 -12.45
N ILE A 44 -4.90 -7.04 -11.65
CA ILE A 44 -5.07 -8.48 -11.95
C ILE A 44 -5.90 -8.68 -13.22
N GLY A 45 -7.02 -7.97 -13.34
CA GLY A 45 -7.95 -8.07 -14.47
C GLY A 45 -7.33 -7.61 -15.79
N GLU A 46 -6.55 -6.52 -15.78
CA GLU A 46 -5.80 -6.06 -16.96
C GLU A 46 -4.66 -7.03 -17.31
N ARG A 47 -3.89 -7.48 -16.31
CA ARG A 47 -2.72 -8.33 -16.55
C ARG A 47 -3.09 -9.72 -17.07
N LEU A 48 -4.26 -10.22 -16.67
CA LEU A 48 -4.81 -11.50 -17.13
C LEU A 48 -5.68 -11.37 -18.39
N GLY A 49 -5.95 -10.15 -18.87
CA GLY A 49 -6.82 -9.92 -20.00
C GLY A 49 -8.24 -10.44 -19.76
N PHE A 50 -8.77 -10.23 -18.55
CA PHE A 50 -10.13 -10.66 -18.20
C PHE A 50 -11.17 -9.95 -19.07
N ASN A 51 -12.15 -10.72 -19.55
CA ASN A 51 -13.32 -10.15 -20.20
C ASN A 51 -14.26 -9.48 -19.19
N ASP A 52 -15.25 -8.74 -19.67
CA ASP A 52 -16.13 -7.96 -18.79
C ASP A 52 -16.94 -8.82 -17.81
N ALA A 53 -17.29 -10.05 -18.20
CA ALA A 53 -17.96 -11.01 -17.32
C ALA A 53 -17.03 -11.51 -16.20
N GLN A 54 -15.74 -11.76 -16.50
CA GLN A 54 -14.73 -12.13 -15.52
C GLN A 54 -14.42 -10.97 -14.57
N LYS A 55 -14.33 -9.73 -15.10
CA LYS A 55 -14.14 -8.51 -14.28
C LYS A 55 -15.30 -8.28 -13.32
N ALA A 56 -16.55 -8.47 -13.77
CA ALA A 56 -17.72 -8.35 -12.91
C ALA A 56 -17.74 -9.39 -11.78
N LYS A 57 -17.31 -10.63 -12.06
CA LYS A 57 -17.15 -11.67 -11.03
C LYS A 57 -16.05 -11.31 -10.03
N LEU A 58 -14.91 -10.83 -10.52
CA LEU A 58 -13.78 -10.40 -9.69
C LEU A 58 -14.16 -9.23 -8.77
N ALA A 59 -14.90 -8.24 -9.27
CA ALA A 59 -15.35 -7.10 -8.48
C ALA A 59 -16.22 -7.51 -7.28
N LYS A 60 -17.22 -8.38 -7.51
CA LYS A 60 -18.07 -8.92 -6.44
C LYS A 60 -17.28 -9.74 -5.42
N LEU A 61 -16.32 -10.53 -5.92
CA LEU A 61 -15.47 -11.35 -5.07
C LEU A 61 -14.61 -10.51 -4.13
N GLU A 62 -13.99 -9.45 -4.67
CA GLU A 62 -13.15 -8.57 -3.86
C GLU A 62 -13.97 -7.76 -2.86
N GLU A 63 -15.16 -7.26 -3.22
CA GLU A 63 -16.00 -6.51 -2.26
C GLU A 63 -16.30 -7.36 -1.02
N SER A 64 -16.69 -8.62 -1.22
CA SER A 64 -16.93 -9.57 -0.14
C SER A 64 -15.66 -9.84 0.66
N HIS A 65 -14.56 -10.17 -0.01
CA HIS A 65 -13.29 -10.50 0.62
C HIS A 65 -12.72 -9.31 1.42
N HIS A 66 -12.79 -8.09 0.87
CA HIS A 66 -12.34 -6.86 1.52
C HIS A 66 -13.13 -6.60 2.80
N LYS A 67 -14.46 -6.73 2.76
CA LYS A 67 -15.32 -6.53 3.92
C LYS A 67 -14.99 -7.51 5.06
N GLU A 68 -14.77 -8.79 4.72
CA GLU A 68 -14.43 -9.82 5.70
C GLU A 68 -13.04 -9.60 6.31
N LEU A 69 -12.03 -9.33 5.50
CA LEU A 69 -10.68 -9.07 6.00
C LEU A 69 -10.61 -7.78 6.81
N ARG A 70 -11.37 -6.75 6.44
CA ARG A 70 -11.46 -5.51 7.21
C ARG A 70 -11.99 -5.77 8.61
N LYS A 71 -13.07 -6.55 8.73
CA LYS A 71 -13.62 -6.93 10.04
C LYS A 71 -12.59 -7.64 10.92
N ILE A 72 -11.89 -8.63 10.36
CA ILE A 72 -10.84 -9.37 11.08
C ILE A 72 -9.68 -8.44 11.48
N GLY A 73 -9.33 -7.49 10.61
CA GLY A 73 -8.31 -6.48 10.87
C GLY A 73 -8.69 -5.53 12.01
N ASP A 74 -9.94 -5.05 12.01
CA ASP A 74 -10.48 -4.18 13.05
C ASP A 74 -10.55 -4.91 14.41
N ASP A 75 -11.00 -6.17 14.42
CA ASP A 75 -11.02 -7.02 15.62
C ASP A 75 -9.60 -7.26 16.17
N THR A 76 -8.64 -7.54 15.28
CA THR A 76 -7.23 -7.73 15.65
C THR A 76 -6.60 -6.45 16.18
N LYS A 77 -6.95 -5.29 15.60
CA LYS A 77 -6.50 -3.99 16.09
C LYS A 77 -7.04 -3.74 17.50
N PHE A 78 -8.33 -3.95 17.73
CA PHE A 78 -8.94 -3.81 19.05
C PHE A 78 -8.28 -4.71 20.10
N LEU A 79 -7.97 -5.97 19.75
CA LEU A 79 -7.26 -6.89 20.63
C LEU A 79 -5.83 -6.43 20.95
N LYS A 80 -5.11 -5.89 19.95
CA LYS A 80 -3.77 -5.31 20.16
C LYS A 80 -3.84 -4.08 21.07
N ASP A 81 -4.79 -3.18 20.83
CA ASP A 81 -5.00 -2.00 21.67
C ASP A 81 -5.30 -2.44 23.11
N LYS A 82 -6.18 -3.43 23.30
CA LYS A 82 -6.44 -4.03 24.63
C LYS A 82 -5.18 -4.61 25.26
N LEU A 83 -4.36 -5.34 24.50
CA LEU A 83 -3.11 -5.93 24.98
C LEU A 83 -2.12 -4.87 25.45
N PHE A 84 -1.91 -3.81 24.66
CA PHE A 84 -0.91 -2.78 24.97
C PHE A 84 -1.38 -1.78 26.02
N ASN A 85 -2.69 -1.56 26.17
CA ASN A 85 -3.23 -0.75 27.26
C ASN A 85 -2.90 -1.36 28.64
N LYS A 86 -2.69 -2.68 28.73
CA LYS A 86 -2.27 -3.36 29.97
C LYS A 86 -0.85 -3.01 30.45
N LEU A 87 -0.03 -2.38 29.61
CA LEU A 87 1.31 -1.92 30.03
C LEU A 87 1.27 -0.88 31.16
N SER A 88 0.14 -0.20 31.35
CA SER A 88 -0.04 0.79 32.43
C SER A 88 -0.61 0.19 33.72
N ASP A 89 -0.96 -1.10 33.73
CA ASP A 89 -1.57 -1.76 34.89
C ASP A 89 -0.50 -2.12 35.94
N LYS A 90 -0.80 -1.89 37.22
CA LYS A 90 0.11 -2.23 38.34
C LYS A 90 0.31 -3.74 38.52
N THR A 91 -0.63 -4.54 38.04
CA THR A 91 -0.62 -6.00 38.12
C THR A 91 -1.07 -6.56 36.79
N ILE A 92 -0.20 -7.34 36.16
CA ILE A 92 -0.46 -7.97 34.87
C ILE A 92 -0.96 -9.40 35.08
N SER A 93 -2.12 -9.73 34.51
CA SER A 93 -2.65 -11.10 34.51
C SER A 93 -2.12 -11.88 33.31
N GLN A 94 -1.27 -12.88 33.56
CA GLN A 94 -0.71 -13.73 32.50
C GLN A 94 -1.80 -14.45 31.69
N THR A 95 -2.86 -14.93 32.36
CA THR A 95 -3.97 -15.64 31.69
C THR A 95 -4.74 -14.74 30.73
N GLU A 96 -4.84 -13.44 31.02
CA GLU A 96 -5.47 -12.46 30.13
C GLU A 96 -4.58 -12.19 28.89
N ILE A 97 -3.26 -12.07 29.08
CA ILE A 97 -2.29 -11.92 27.98
C ILE A 97 -2.34 -13.13 27.06
N ASP A 98 -2.28 -14.33 27.62
CA ASP A 98 -2.28 -15.58 26.86
C ASP A 98 -3.59 -15.72 26.06
N SER A 99 -4.72 -15.33 26.66
CA SER A 99 -6.02 -15.34 25.98
C SER A 99 -6.05 -14.35 24.81
N ILE A 100 -5.64 -13.09 25.01
CA ILE A 100 -5.66 -12.06 23.96
C ILE A 100 -4.71 -12.44 22.81
N THR A 101 -3.49 -12.88 23.13
CA THR A 101 -2.50 -13.26 22.12
C THR A 101 -2.92 -14.50 21.32
N LYS A 102 -3.56 -15.47 21.98
CA LYS A 102 -4.16 -16.62 21.29
C LYS A 102 -5.22 -16.20 20.27
N ILE A 103 -6.15 -15.32 20.65
CA ILE A 103 -7.20 -14.84 19.73
C ILE A 103 -6.60 -14.05 18.57
N ILE A 104 -5.56 -13.24 18.81
CA ILE A 104 -4.82 -12.56 17.73
C ILE A 104 -4.22 -13.59 16.75
N GLY A 105 -3.62 -14.67 17.25
CA GLY A 105 -3.09 -15.75 16.42
C GLY A 105 -4.17 -16.48 15.61
N GLU A 106 -5.34 -16.72 16.23
CA GLU A 106 -6.50 -17.32 15.55
C GLU A 106 -7.02 -16.42 14.42
N ASN A 107 -7.12 -15.11 14.65
CA ASN A 107 -7.51 -14.13 13.63
C ASN A 107 -6.53 -14.12 12.45
N GLU A 108 -5.22 -14.18 12.72
CA GLU A 108 -4.19 -14.24 11.66
C GLU A 108 -4.31 -15.53 10.83
N ALA A 109 -4.59 -16.67 11.49
CA ALA A 109 -4.81 -17.93 10.82
C ALA A 109 -6.08 -17.89 9.93
N ILE A 110 -7.17 -17.30 10.42
CA ILE A 110 -8.41 -17.11 9.65
C ILE A 110 -8.17 -16.20 8.44
N SER A 111 -7.49 -15.07 8.65
CA SER A 111 -7.12 -14.12 7.60
C SER A 111 -6.31 -14.80 6.49
N SER A 112 -5.27 -15.55 6.88
CA SER A 112 -4.41 -16.29 5.95
C SER A 112 -5.20 -17.31 5.12
N LYS A 113 -6.11 -18.06 5.75
CA LYS A 113 -7.00 -18.99 5.05
C LYS A 113 -7.91 -18.28 4.06
N LYS A 114 -8.52 -17.16 4.45
CA LYS A 114 -9.40 -16.38 3.56
C LYS A 114 -8.65 -15.85 2.34
N ILE A 115 -7.45 -15.30 2.53
CA ILE A 115 -6.58 -14.84 1.43
C ILE A 115 -6.25 -15.99 0.47
N PHE A 116 -5.95 -17.17 1.00
CA PHE A 116 -5.68 -18.34 0.16
C PHE A 116 -6.90 -18.74 -0.68
N TYR A 117 -8.09 -18.82 -0.07
CA TYR A 117 -9.31 -19.17 -0.79
C TYR A 117 -9.72 -18.10 -1.81
N TYR A 118 -9.51 -16.81 -1.51
CA TYR A 118 -9.72 -15.72 -2.46
C TYR A 118 -8.86 -15.90 -3.72
N PHE A 119 -7.58 -16.22 -3.59
CA PHE A 119 -6.74 -16.49 -4.76
C PHE A 119 -7.17 -17.75 -5.52
N LYS A 120 -7.66 -18.78 -4.82
CA LYS A 120 -8.23 -19.98 -5.45
C LYS A 120 -9.48 -19.65 -6.27
N GLU A 121 -10.34 -18.76 -5.76
CA GLU A 121 -11.53 -18.30 -6.46
C GLU A 121 -11.18 -17.45 -7.70
N ILE A 122 -10.12 -16.62 -7.63
CA ILE A 122 -9.60 -15.91 -8.81
C ILE A 122 -9.06 -16.90 -9.86
N GLU A 123 -8.33 -17.93 -9.44
CA GLU A 123 -7.87 -18.98 -10.36
C GLU A 123 -9.04 -19.68 -11.06
N ALA A 124 -10.16 -19.88 -10.36
CA ALA A 124 -11.38 -20.46 -10.92
C ALA A 124 -12.10 -19.53 -11.92
N ILE A 125 -11.89 -18.21 -11.83
CA ILE A 125 -12.40 -17.23 -12.82
C ILE A 125 -11.59 -17.29 -14.13
N CYS A 126 -10.35 -17.80 -14.11
CA CYS A 126 -9.51 -17.91 -15.29
C CYS A 126 -10.06 -18.96 -16.28
N ASN A 127 -10.25 -18.58 -17.54
CA ASN A 127 -10.86 -19.41 -18.57
C ASN A 127 -9.84 -20.22 -19.39
N SER A 128 -8.54 -19.87 -19.33
CA SER A 128 -7.48 -20.54 -20.08
C SER A 128 -6.31 -20.94 -19.19
N GLU A 129 -5.58 -21.97 -19.60
CA GLU A 129 -4.38 -22.42 -18.90
C GLU A 129 -3.27 -21.35 -18.90
N GLU A 130 -3.21 -20.52 -19.96
CA GLU A 130 -2.30 -19.38 -20.03
C GLU A 130 -2.64 -18.29 -18.99
N GLN A 131 -3.91 -17.99 -18.77
CA GLN A 131 -4.33 -17.07 -17.69
C GLN A 131 -3.90 -17.61 -16.32
N ARG A 132 -4.06 -18.91 -16.07
CA ARG A 132 -3.64 -19.53 -14.80
C ARG A 132 -2.13 -19.49 -14.61
N LYS A 133 -1.33 -19.70 -15.66
CA LYS A 133 0.13 -19.57 -15.60
C LYS A 133 0.55 -18.14 -15.25
N VAL A 134 -0.02 -17.14 -15.93
CA VAL A 134 0.26 -15.72 -15.65
C VAL A 134 -0.16 -15.37 -14.23
N PHE A 135 -1.32 -15.84 -13.77
CA PHE A 135 -1.79 -15.63 -12.41
C PHE A 135 -0.82 -16.20 -11.36
N ARG A 136 -0.37 -17.45 -11.52
CA ARG A 136 0.61 -18.07 -10.61
C ARG A 136 1.91 -17.27 -10.54
N ASN A 137 2.40 -16.78 -11.68
CA ASN A 137 3.60 -15.95 -11.72
C ASN A 137 3.41 -14.62 -10.97
N ILE A 138 2.24 -13.97 -11.11
CA ILE A 138 1.91 -12.74 -10.38
C ILE A 138 1.89 -13.00 -8.86
N ILE A 139 1.27 -14.09 -8.43
CA ILE A 139 1.18 -14.44 -7.01
C ILE A 139 2.56 -14.75 -6.42
N GLN A 140 3.40 -15.52 -7.13
CA GLN A 140 4.76 -15.81 -6.70
C GLN A 140 5.62 -14.54 -6.58
N ASP A 141 5.50 -13.61 -7.53
CA ASP A 141 6.21 -12.32 -7.46
C ASP A 141 5.71 -11.44 -6.30
N ALA A 142 4.40 -11.48 -6.02
CA ALA A 142 3.79 -10.72 -4.94
C ALA A 142 4.09 -11.27 -3.54
N ILE A 143 4.29 -12.58 -3.40
CA ILE A 143 4.65 -13.24 -2.13
C ILE A 143 6.17 -13.19 -1.91
N GLY A 144 6.98 -13.31 -2.96
CA GLY A 144 8.44 -13.36 -2.88
C GLY A 144 9.12 -12.02 -2.61
N LYS A 145 8.41 -10.90 -2.76
CA LYS A 145 8.95 -9.57 -2.43
C LYS A 145 8.60 -9.21 -1.00
N PRO A 146 9.58 -8.94 -0.12
CA PRO A 146 9.29 -8.38 1.20
C PRO A 146 8.54 -7.08 0.99
N LYS A 147 7.25 -7.05 1.34
CA LYS A 147 6.46 -5.84 1.29
C LYS A 147 7.10 -4.86 2.27
N LEU A 148 7.77 -3.84 1.74
CA LEU A 148 8.06 -2.59 2.45
C LEU A 148 6.72 -1.90 2.74
N ARG A 149 5.92 -2.48 3.63
CA ARG A 149 4.68 -1.88 4.15
C ARG A 149 5.11 -0.66 4.97
N GLY A 150 5.12 0.52 4.33
CA GLY A 150 5.28 1.79 5.02
C GLY A 150 6.13 2.85 4.32
N MET A 151 6.76 2.58 3.16
CA MET A 151 7.61 3.58 2.52
C MET A 151 6.84 4.37 1.44
N PRO A 152 6.73 5.71 1.55
CA PRO A 152 6.09 6.52 0.52
C PRO A 152 6.86 6.43 -0.81
N PRO A 153 6.19 6.50 -1.97
CA PRO A 153 6.78 6.25 -3.29
C PRO A 153 7.97 7.14 -3.69
N ASN A 154 8.24 8.23 -2.96
CA ASN A 154 9.21 9.27 -3.34
C ASN A 154 10.47 9.38 -2.46
N ALA A 155 10.73 8.42 -1.58
CA ALA A 155 12.03 8.39 -0.89
C ALA A 155 13.14 8.00 -1.88
N HIS A 156 13.81 9.01 -2.46
CA HIS A 156 15.06 8.83 -3.19
C HIS A 156 16.02 7.98 -2.35
N ARG A 157 16.29 6.77 -2.81
CA ARG A 157 17.23 5.86 -2.17
C ARG A 157 18.64 6.39 -2.42
N PRO A 158 19.48 6.66 -1.40
CA PRO A 158 20.91 6.71 -1.65
C PRO A 158 21.35 5.32 -2.14
N PRO A 159 22.31 5.24 -3.08
CA PRO A 159 22.79 3.95 -3.58
C PRO A 159 23.28 3.08 -2.41
N PRO A 160 23.15 1.74 -2.51
CA PRO A 160 23.58 0.84 -1.45
C PRO A 160 25.09 1.00 -1.29
N ASN A 161 25.53 1.67 -0.22
CA ASN A 161 26.92 1.58 0.20
C ASN A 161 27.15 0.14 0.64
N GLY A 162 27.95 -0.58 -0.14
CA GLY A 162 28.43 -1.91 0.22
C GLY A 162 29.04 -1.87 1.61
N ARG A 163 28.44 -2.58 2.55
CA ARG A 163 29.03 -2.86 3.85
C ARG A 163 28.99 -4.37 4.08
N GLU A 164 30.14 -4.95 3.76
CA GLU A 164 30.73 -6.07 4.48
C GLU A 164 30.47 -5.92 5.99
N GLY A 165 30.09 -7.01 6.65
CA GLY A 165 29.87 -7.01 8.09
C GLY A 165 28.86 -8.06 8.53
N ARG A 166 29.16 -9.33 8.28
CA ARG A 166 28.54 -10.42 9.05
C ARG A 166 29.03 -10.30 10.49
N MET A 167 28.21 -9.82 11.41
CA MET A 167 28.41 -10.10 12.84
C MET A 167 27.83 -11.48 13.14
N PRO A 168 28.63 -12.44 13.64
CA PRO A 168 28.09 -13.69 14.18
C PRO A 168 27.36 -13.44 15.52
N PRO A 169 26.47 -14.37 15.95
CA PRO A 169 25.66 -14.20 17.15
C PRO A 169 26.50 -14.21 18.43
N PRO A 170 26.06 -13.56 19.53
CA PRO A 170 26.73 -13.65 20.83
C PRO A 170 26.58 -15.06 21.40
N GLU A 171 27.69 -15.67 21.84
CA GLU A 171 27.64 -16.86 22.69
C GLU A 171 27.09 -16.46 24.07
N HIS A 172 26.02 -17.13 24.48
CA HIS A 172 25.55 -17.10 25.87
C HIS A 172 26.36 -18.13 26.66
N GLN A 173 26.98 -17.68 27.77
CA GLN A 173 27.61 -18.53 28.77
C GLN A 173 26.57 -19.40 29.51
#